data_AF-A0A9W8XVZ6-F1
#
_entry.id   AF-A0A9W8XVZ6-F1
#
_cell.length_a   1.000
_cell.length_b   1.000
_cell.length_c   1.000
_cell.angle_alpha   90.00
_cell.angle_beta   90.00
_cell.angle_gamma   90.00
#
_symmetry.space_group_name_H-M   'P 1'
#
loop_
_entity.id
_entity.type
_entity.pdbx_description
1 polymer ?
#
loop_
_entity_poly.entity_id
_entity_poly.type
_entity_poly.pdbx_seq_one_letter_code
_entity_poly.pdbx_strand_id
1 'polypeptide(L)'
;MYTIALLIASAAFFETASAHGFVTQVTDQGVATKGSDPVWYYYDQNGQPRPVTAGWDALNQDNGFVSPESFTTADINCHKSAQAGQAYATVKAGDTVDFVWNPSSLKWSKISQAGLITPGGSGTWATDNLIKNSFTASTVIPKNLKAGNYVSRHEIIALHGAGSDNGAQIYPQCLNLKVTGSGTVAPTSGVVGTSLYKRTDPGILFNLYNSPSSYTIPGPALWTAAN
;
A
#
# COMPACT_ATOMS: atom_id res chain seq x y z
N MET A 1 33.12 -9.58 44.24
CA MET A 1 31.69 -9.37 43.96
C MET A 1 31.55 -7.99 43.36
N TYR A 2 30.92 -7.85 42.20
CA TYR A 2 30.76 -6.56 41.53
C TYR A 2 29.34 -6.42 40.98
N THR A 3 28.71 -5.28 41.27
CA THR A 3 27.39 -4.93 40.77
C THR A 3 27.51 -4.29 39.40
N ILE A 4 26.89 -4.87 38.37
CA ILE A 4 26.71 -4.19 37.09
C ILE A 4 25.36 -3.45 37.16
N ALA A 5 25.41 -2.13 37.31
CA ALA A 5 24.24 -1.28 37.19
C ALA A 5 24.02 -0.93 35.70
N LEU A 6 22.97 -1.48 35.09
CA LEU A 6 22.62 -1.17 33.70
C LEU A 6 21.78 0.11 33.65
N LEU A 7 22.43 1.25 33.45
CA LEU A 7 21.76 2.54 33.25
C LEU A 7 21.19 2.60 31.83
N ILE A 8 19.88 2.38 31.68
CA ILE A 8 19.16 2.62 30.44
C ILE A 8 18.91 4.13 30.32
N ALA A 9 19.63 4.79 29.41
CA ALA A 9 19.31 6.15 29.01
C ALA A 9 17.99 6.13 28.22
N SER A 10 16.97 6.84 28.71
CA SER A 10 15.69 7.00 28.02
C SER A 10 15.84 7.93 26.82
N ALA A 11 16.40 7.42 25.73
CA ALA A 11 16.34 8.09 24.43
C ALA A 11 14.88 8.14 23.99
N ALA A 12 14.29 9.34 24.02
CA ALA A 12 13.02 9.60 23.37
C ALA A 12 13.21 9.53 21.85
N PHE A 13 13.17 8.31 21.31
CA PHE A 13 13.06 8.11 19.88
C PHE A 13 11.73 8.69 19.43
N PHE A 14 11.78 9.87 18.80
CA PHE A 14 10.73 10.29 17.90
C PHE A 14 10.70 9.27 16.76
N GLU A 15 9.66 8.43 16.72
CA GLU A 15 9.48 7.43 15.67
C GLU A 15 9.23 8.15 14.34
N THR A 16 10.31 8.46 13.61
CA THR A 16 10.24 9.05 12.27
C THR A 16 9.73 7.99 11.29
N ALA A 17 8.41 7.87 11.20
CA ALA A 17 7.74 7.01 10.24
C ALA A 17 8.17 7.37 8.81
N SER A 18 9.04 6.54 8.22
CA SER A 18 9.44 6.72 6.82
C SER A 18 8.24 6.45 5.92
N ALA A 19 7.67 7.51 5.37
CA ALA A 19 6.56 7.41 4.42
C ALA A 19 7.01 6.86 3.05
N HIS A 20 8.30 6.96 2.72
CA HIS A 20 8.87 6.64 1.40
C HIS A 20 9.34 5.17 1.34
N GLY A 21 8.96 4.43 0.28
CA GLY A 21 9.24 2.99 0.13
C GLY A 21 8.75 2.34 -1.19
N PHE A 22 8.98 1.02 -1.37
CA PHE A 22 8.57 0.26 -2.58
C PHE A 22 8.30 -1.27 -2.37
N VAL A 23 7.74 -2.01 -3.35
CA VAL A 23 7.59 -3.49 -3.27
C VAL A 23 8.96 -4.17 -3.43
N THR A 24 9.50 -4.72 -2.35
CA THR A 24 10.58 -5.70 -2.46
C THR A 24 10.03 -7.08 -2.86
N GLN A 25 8.99 -7.54 -2.16
CA GLN A 25 8.31 -8.82 -2.43
C GLN A 25 6.83 -8.84 -2.00
N VAL A 26 6.15 -9.92 -2.33
CA VAL A 26 4.85 -10.35 -1.76
C VAL A 26 5.00 -11.81 -1.36
N THR A 27 4.52 -12.18 -0.17
CA THR A 27 4.70 -13.53 0.39
C THR A 27 3.35 -14.19 0.63
N ASP A 28 3.18 -15.42 0.15
CA ASP A 28 2.00 -16.26 0.41
C ASP A 28 2.45 -17.64 0.91
N GLN A 29 1.93 -18.08 2.06
CA GLN A 29 2.33 -19.31 2.76
C GLN A 29 3.87 -19.53 2.86
N GLY A 30 4.65 -18.45 2.96
CA GLY A 30 6.12 -18.47 3.00
C GLY A 30 6.83 -18.45 1.63
N VAL A 31 6.09 -18.50 0.52
CA VAL A 31 6.61 -18.38 -0.84
C VAL A 31 6.70 -16.91 -1.24
N ALA A 32 7.92 -16.37 -1.32
CA ALA A 32 8.16 -14.99 -1.71
C ALA A 32 8.24 -14.82 -3.24
N THR A 33 7.41 -13.92 -3.79
CA THR A 33 7.45 -13.45 -5.18
C THR A 33 7.97 -12.01 -5.24
N LYS A 34 8.92 -11.71 -6.14
CA LYS A 34 9.51 -10.36 -6.23
C LYS A 34 8.53 -9.31 -6.74
N GLY A 35 8.53 -8.16 -6.05
CA GLY A 35 7.97 -6.90 -6.54
C GLY A 35 8.91 -6.21 -7.54
N SER A 36 8.63 -4.95 -7.88
CA SER A 36 9.57 -4.13 -8.67
C SER A 36 10.23 -3.06 -7.79
N ASP A 37 11.55 -3.02 -7.86
CA ASP A 37 12.43 -2.05 -7.21
C ASP A 37 12.65 -0.87 -8.18
N PRO A 38 12.45 0.40 -7.79
CA PRO A 38 12.68 1.57 -8.64
C PRO A 38 14.06 1.63 -9.32
N VAL A 39 15.06 0.92 -8.79
CA VAL A 39 16.38 0.72 -9.44
C VAL A 39 16.26 0.04 -10.82
N TRP A 40 15.13 -0.59 -11.16
CA TRP A 40 14.82 -1.14 -12.49
C TRP A 40 15.18 -0.18 -13.63
N TYR A 41 14.96 1.12 -13.44
CA TYR A 41 15.23 2.15 -14.43
C TYR A 41 16.71 2.17 -14.85
N TYR A 42 17.62 1.96 -13.90
CA TYR A 42 19.06 1.91 -14.17
C TYR A 42 19.51 0.63 -14.87
N TYR A 43 18.72 -0.44 -14.90
CA TYR A 43 19.04 -1.60 -15.73
C TYR A 43 18.92 -1.24 -17.22
N ASP A 44 17.81 -0.60 -17.62
CA ASP A 44 17.61 -0.15 -19.01
C ASP A 44 18.65 0.89 -19.43
N GLN A 45 18.95 1.89 -18.57
CA GLN A 45 19.99 2.90 -18.84
C GLN A 45 21.40 2.29 -19.02
N ASN A 46 21.71 1.19 -18.33
CA ASN A 46 23.00 0.50 -18.40
C ASN A 46 23.01 -0.70 -19.36
N GLY A 47 21.96 -0.88 -20.18
CA GLY A 47 21.83 -1.98 -21.12
C GLY A 47 21.82 -3.38 -20.47
N GLN A 48 21.41 -3.48 -19.21
CA GLN A 48 21.41 -4.72 -18.43
C GLN A 48 20.05 -5.43 -18.52
N PRO A 49 20.02 -6.78 -18.54
CA PRO A 49 18.77 -7.53 -18.54
C PRO A 49 17.99 -7.29 -17.26
N ARG A 50 16.74 -6.84 -17.40
CA ARG A 50 15.87 -6.51 -16.27
C ARG A 50 15.40 -7.77 -15.52
N PRO A 51 15.30 -7.73 -14.17
CA PRO A 51 14.66 -8.79 -13.40
C PRO A 51 13.18 -8.95 -13.79
N VAL A 52 12.73 -10.19 -13.99
CA VAL A 52 11.31 -10.52 -14.19
C VAL A 52 10.60 -10.56 -12.84
N THR A 53 9.55 -9.76 -12.69
CA THR A 53 8.87 -9.46 -11.42
C THR A 53 7.34 -9.48 -11.57
N ALA A 54 6.60 -9.65 -10.46
CA ALA A 54 5.13 -9.57 -10.45
C ALA A 54 4.62 -8.17 -10.05
N GLY A 55 5.48 -7.36 -9.43
CA GLY A 55 5.24 -5.92 -9.28
C GLY A 55 5.36 -5.22 -10.63
N TRP A 56 4.62 -4.13 -10.78
CA TRP A 56 4.73 -3.24 -11.95
C TRP A 56 5.82 -2.19 -11.69
N ASP A 57 6.35 -1.63 -12.76
CA ASP A 57 7.42 -0.64 -12.75
C ASP A 57 6.87 0.79 -12.65
N ALA A 58 7.59 1.71 -12.00
CA ALA A 58 7.27 3.15 -11.99
C ALA A 58 8.50 4.07 -11.96
N LEU A 59 8.30 5.32 -12.35
CA LEU A 59 9.29 6.40 -12.31
C LEU A 59 9.31 7.09 -10.94
N ASN A 60 9.57 6.32 -9.90
CA ASN A 60 9.62 6.76 -8.50
C ASN A 60 10.98 6.44 -7.85
N GLN A 61 12.07 6.71 -8.57
CA GLN A 61 13.46 6.57 -8.10
C GLN A 61 13.77 7.50 -6.91
N ASP A 62 12.90 8.47 -6.64
CA ASP A 62 12.87 9.31 -5.43
C ASP A 62 12.26 8.63 -4.20
N ASN A 63 11.74 7.39 -4.34
CA ASN A 63 10.83 6.73 -3.40
C ASN A 63 9.62 7.61 -2.98
N GLY A 64 9.27 8.59 -3.82
CA GLY A 64 8.30 9.64 -3.52
C GLY A 64 6.86 9.16 -3.59
N PHE A 65 5.93 10.10 -3.80
CA PHE A 65 4.47 9.87 -3.76
C PHE A 65 3.76 10.42 -5.00
N VAL A 66 2.45 10.17 -5.07
CA VAL A 66 1.47 10.85 -5.91
C VAL A 66 0.70 11.86 -5.03
N SER A 67 0.58 13.11 -5.49
CA SER A 67 -0.12 14.19 -4.79
C SER A 67 -1.61 14.31 -5.18
N PRO A 68 -2.45 14.96 -4.35
CA PRO A 68 -3.87 15.20 -4.61
C PRO A 68 -4.22 15.91 -5.93
N GLU A 69 -3.31 16.69 -6.53
CA GLU A 69 -3.49 17.25 -7.88
C GLU A 69 -3.48 16.19 -8.98
N SER A 70 -2.77 15.07 -8.78
CA SER A 70 -2.63 13.98 -9.74
C SER A 70 -3.71 12.89 -9.57
N PHE A 71 -4.73 13.12 -8.75
CA PHE A 71 -5.83 12.16 -8.54
C PHE A 71 -6.69 11.92 -9.80
N THR A 72 -6.58 12.75 -10.82
CA THR A 72 -7.23 12.55 -12.12
C THR A 72 -6.28 12.04 -13.22
N THR A 73 -5.00 11.82 -12.94
CA THR A 73 -4.03 11.28 -13.92
C THR A 73 -3.94 9.75 -13.84
N ALA A 74 -3.21 9.13 -14.76
CA ALA A 74 -2.93 7.69 -14.68
C ALA A 74 -2.17 7.32 -13.38
N ASP A 75 -1.37 8.24 -12.84
CA ASP A 75 -0.40 7.98 -11.78
C ASP A 75 -1.03 7.60 -10.44
N ILE A 76 -2.22 8.10 -10.10
CA ILE A 76 -2.93 7.65 -8.89
C ILE A 76 -3.24 6.15 -8.91
N ASN A 77 -3.16 5.50 -10.08
CA ASN A 77 -3.24 4.07 -10.17
C ASN A 77 -1.92 3.39 -9.73
N CYS A 78 -0.79 3.52 -10.48
CA CYS A 78 0.50 2.77 -10.28
C CYS A 78 1.66 3.73 -9.99
N HIS A 79 1.44 4.85 -9.31
CA HIS A 79 2.48 5.85 -9.20
C HIS A 79 2.92 6.33 -10.60
N LYS A 80 3.98 7.12 -10.66
CA LYS A 80 4.43 7.86 -11.85
C LYS A 80 4.70 6.95 -13.05
N SER A 81 4.00 7.15 -14.16
CA SER A 81 4.32 6.61 -15.52
C SER A 81 4.53 5.08 -15.63
N ALA A 82 3.70 4.30 -14.96
CA ALA A 82 3.98 2.89 -14.68
C ALA A 82 3.71 1.86 -15.82
N GLN A 83 4.39 0.72 -15.75
CA GLN A 83 4.35 -0.36 -16.76
C GLN A 83 4.15 -1.75 -16.14
N ALA A 84 3.48 -2.66 -16.87
CA ALA A 84 2.99 -3.93 -16.34
C ALA A 84 4.09 -4.94 -15.99
N GLY A 85 4.01 -5.49 -14.77
CA GLY A 85 4.87 -6.59 -14.32
C GLY A 85 4.75 -7.82 -15.21
N GLN A 86 5.85 -8.52 -15.43
CA GLN A 86 5.94 -9.61 -16.42
C GLN A 86 5.61 -11.00 -15.86
N ALA A 87 5.49 -11.14 -14.53
CA ALA A 87 5.10 -12.36 -13.84
C ALA A 87 3.81 -12.17 -13.00
N TYR A 88 3.38 -13.24 -12.30
CA TYR A 88 2.26 -13.25 -11.36
C TYR A 88 2.69 -13.98 -10.08
N ALA A 89 2.34 -13.45 -8.90
CA ALA A 89 2.30 -14.28 -7.70
C ALA A 89 1.05 -15.17 -7.76
N THR A 90 1.19 -16.47 -7.52
CA THR A 90 0.03 -17.38 -7.44
C THR A 90 -0.39 -17.51 -5.99
N VAL A 91 -1.67 -17.27 -5.72
CA VAL A 91 -2.26 -17.28 -4.37
C VAL A 91 -3.59 -18.03 -4.37
N LYS A 92 -4.12 -18.41 -3.21
CA LYS A 92 -5.44 -19.04 -3.08
C LYS A 92 -6.46 -18.08 -2.45
N ALA A 93 -7.73 -18.22 -2.87
CA ALA A 93 -8.84 -17.55 -2.19
C ALA A 93 -8.98 -18.12 -0.76
N GLY A 94 -8.95 -17.22 0.23
CA GLY A 94 -8.95 -17.53 1.66
C GLY A 94 -7.57 -17.46 2.33
N ASP A 95 -6.48 -17.36 1.57
CA ASP A 95 -5.13 -17.25 2.14
C ASP A 95 -4.83 -15.81 2.61
N THR A 96 -3.92 -15.69 3.59
CA THR A 96 -3.37 -14.41 4.05
C THR A 96 -2.10 -14.12 3.29
N VAL A 97 -2.08 -13.00 2.57
CA VAL A 97 -0.96 -12.58 1.73
C VAL A 97 -0.31 -11.35 2.33
N ASP A 98 1.02 -11.41 2.50
CA ASP A 98 1.84 -10.31 3.00
C ASP A 98 2.34 -9.45 1.85
N PHE A 99 2.02 -8.17 1.88
CA PHE A 99 2.36 -7.20 0.84
C PHE A 99 3.46 -6.23 1.28
N VAL A 100 4.39 -5.99 0.34
CA VAL A 100 5.19 -4.77 0.26
C VAL A 100 4.66 -3.94 -0.95
N TRP A 101 5.13 -2.70 -1.22
CA TRP A 101 4.25 -1.62 -1.73
C TRP A 101 4.72 -0.84 -3.01
N ASN A 102 4.15 -0.99 -4.25
CA ASN A 102 4.27 -0.06 -5.43
C ASN A 102 3.44 -0.45 -6.71
N PRO A 103 2.79 0.49 -7.47
CA PRO A 103 1.93 0.35 -8.73
C PRO A 103 0.21 0.23 -8.74
N SER A 104 -0.95 0.34 -9.58
CA SER A 104 -1.83 0.28 -10.93
C SER A 104 -2.63 -0.96 -11.51
N SER A 105 -3.51 -0.92 -12.54
CA SER A 105 -4.38 0.11 -13.25
C SER A 105 -5.73 -0.50 -13.67
N LEU A 106 -6.75 -0.40 -12.84
CA LEU A 106 -8.00 -1.13 -13.05
C LEU A 106 -9.23 -0.36 -12.54
N LYS A 107 -10.36 -1.06 -12.55
CA LYS A 107 -11.51 -0.79 -11.69
C LYS A 107 -11.32 -1.50 -10.35
N TRP A 108 -11.21 -0.72 -9.30
CA TRP A 108 -10.81 -1.15 -7.96
C TRP A 108 -12.01 -1.52 -7.09
N SER A 109 -11.90 -2.64 -6.37
CA SER A 109 -12.82 -3.01 -5.29
C SER A 109 -12.00 -3.16 -4.01
N LYS A 110 -12.30 -2.33 -3.01
CA LYS A 110 -11.55 -2.27 -1.74
C LYS A 110 -11.86 -3.52 -0.91
N ILE A 111 -10.89 -4.42 -0.74
CA ILE A 111 -11.06 -5.68 0.05
C ILE A 111 -10.63 -5.55 1.52
N SER A 112 -9.84 -4.53 1.86
CA SER A 112 -9.34 -4.26 3.21
C SER A 112 -9.12 -2.76 3.40
N GLN A 113 -9.16 -2.29 4.65
CA GLN A 113 -8.78 -0.93 5.04
C GLN A 113 -8.44 -0.86 6.54
N ALA A 114 -7.53 0.04 6.89
CA ALA A 114 -7.24 0.44 8.27
C ALA A 114 -6.89 1.95 8.29
N GLY A 115 -6.93 2.57 9.47
CA GLY A 115 -6.72 4.02 9.61
C GLY A 115 -6.27 4.37 11.03
N LEU A 116 -6.94 5.33 11.67
CA LEU A 116 -6.81 5.59 13.10
C LEU A 116 -7.38 4.40 13.90
N ILE A 117 -6.54 3.80 14.75
CA ILE A 117 -6.86 2.64 15.60
C ILE A 117 -7.22 3.12 17.01
N THR A 118 -6.37 3.96 17.60
CA THR A 118 -6.55 4.53 18.95
C THR A 118 -6.61 6.05 18.84
N PRO A 119 -7.75 6.71 19.13
CA PRO A 119 -7.86 8.16 19.08
C PRO A 119 -7.16 8.90 20.23
N GLY A 120 -6.92 10.20 20.05
CA GLY A 120 -6.37 11.12 21.07
C GLY A 120 -4.84 11.28 21.02
N GLY A 121 -4.35 12.50 21.29
CA GLY A 121 -2.94 12.86 21.11
C GLY A 121 -2.52 12.75 19.64
N SER A 122 -1.39 12.10 19.36
CA SER A 122 -1.01 11.69 17.99
C SER A 122 -1.90 10.58 17.42
N GLY A 123 -2.64 9.87 18.29
CA GLY A 123 -3.30 8.62 18.01
C GLY A 123 -2.33 7.44 17.85
N THR A 124 -2.90 6.28 17.51
CA THR A 124 -2.18 5.13 16.94
C THR A 124 -2.82 4.79 15.60
N TRP A 125 -2.01 4.60 14.56
CA TRP A 125 -2.43 4.42 13.18
C TRP A 125 -2.01 3.06 12.61
N ALA A 126 -2.62 2.67 11.50
CA ALA A 126 -2.24 1.46 10.74
C ALA A 126 -0.76 1.41 10.35
N THR A 127 -0.14 2.57 10.08
CA THR A 127 1.30 2.74 9.82
C THR A 127 2.18 2.34 11.00
N ASP A 128 1.69 2.49 12.23
CA ASP A 128 2.48 2.22 13.43
C ASP A 128 2.55 0.72 13.67
N ASN A 129 1.47 0.00 13.35
CA ASN A 129 1.45 -1.47 13.30
C ASN A 129 2.32 -2.00 12.15
N LEU A 130 2.33 -1.32 10.99
CA LEU A 130 3.23 -1.64 9.88
C LEU A 130 4.71 -1.54 10.30
N ILE A 131 5.10 -0.46 10.96
CA ILE A 131 6.47 -0.26 11.48
C ILE A 131 6.82 -1.34 12.51
N LYS A 132 5.93 -1.59 13.48
CA LYS A 132 6.10 -2.63 14.52
C LYS A 132 6.18 -4.05 13.95
N ASN A 133 5.55 -4.31 12.81
CA ASN A 133 5.58 -5.57 12.08
C ASN A 133 6.67 -5.59 10.97
N SER A 134 7.81 -4.94 11.22
CA SER A 134 8.97 -4.91 10.31
C SER A 134 8.62 -4.49 8.86
N PHE A 135 7.76 -3.49 8.70
CA PHE A 135 7.25 -2.98 7.42
C PHE A 135 6.46 -3.99 6.58
N THR A 136 5.91 -5.04 7.22
CA THR A 136 5.01 -6.03 6.59
C THR A 136 3.54 -5.73 6.89
N ALA A 137 2.69 -5.70 5.86
CA ALA A 137 1.23 -5.62 6.00
C ALA A 137 0.54 -6.84 5.36
N SER A 138 -0.33 -7.47 6.14
CA SER A 138 -1.04 -8.69 5.76
C SER A 138 -2.50 -8.39 5.39
N THR A 139 -3.04 -9.07 4.37
CA THR A 139 -4.50 -9.09 4.15
C THR A 139 -4.97 -10.44 3.61
N VAL A 140 -6.19 -10.83 3.99
CA VAL A 140 -6.84 -12.05 3.48
C VAL A 140 -7.38 -11.80 2.08
N ILE A 141 -7.14 -12.72 1.16
CA ILE A 141 -7.81 -12.76 -0.16
C ILE A 141 -9.23 -13.31 0.05
N PRO A 142 -10.32 -12.60 -0.33
CA PRO A 142 -11.68 -13.02 0.01
C PRO A 142 -12.00 -14.46 -0.45
N LYS A 143 -12.48 -15.32 0.46
CA LYS A 143 -12.53 -16.79 0.26
C LYS A 143 -13.45 -17.25 -0.89
N ASN A 144 -14.46 -16.46 -1.22
CA ASN A 144 -15.40 -16.72 -2.30
C ASN A 144 -15.03 -15.99 -3.60
N LEU A 145 -13.88 -15.29 -3.66
CA LEU A 145 -13.39 -14.64 -4.86
C LEU A 145 -13.17 -15.66 -5.98
N LYS A 146 -13.71 -15.35 -7.16
CA LYS A 146 -13.57 -16.21 -8.34
C LYS A 146 -12.10 -16.42 -8.70
N ALA A 147 -11.70 -17.65 -8.99
CA ALA A 147 -10.35 -17.92 -9.50
C ALA A 147 -10.10 -17.20 -10.84
N GLY A 148 -8.91 -16.63 -11.02
CA GLY A 148 -8.56 -15.83 -12.19
C GLY A 148 -7.33 -14.93 -11.98
N ASN A 149 -7.01 -14.16 -13.00
CA ASN A 149 -5.94 -13.15 -12.95
C ASN A 149 -6.51 -11.82 -12.46
N TYR A 150 -5.85 -11.24 -11.47
CA TYR A 150 -6.17 -9.97 -10.83
C TYR A 150 -4.91 -9.12 -10.71
N VAL A 151 -5.07 -7.86 -10.34
CA VAL A 151 -3.97 -7.05 -9.83
C VAL A 151 -4.40 -6.49 -8.48
N SER A 152 -3.61 -6.75 -7.43
CA SER A 152 -3.78 -6.14 -6.12
C SER A 152 -3.28 -4.71 -6.15
N ARG A 153 -3.94 -3.82 -5.41
CA ARG A 153 -3.43 -2.47 -5.10
C ARG A 153 -3.50 -2.24 -3.61
N HIS A 154 -2.36 -2.33 -2.96
CA HIS A 154 -2.13 -1.82 -1.62
C HIS A 154 -2.04 -0.28 -1.67
N GLU A 155 -2.10 0.42 -0.53
CA GLU A 155 -1.84 1.87 -0.49
C GLU A 155 -1.48 2.36 0.91
N ILE A 156 -0.45 3.20 1.00
CA ILE A 156 -0.22 4.07 2.17
C ILE A 156 -0.68 5.48 1.83
N ILE A 157 -1.45 6.08 2.73
CA ILE A 157 -1.79 7.51 2.72
C ILE A 157 -1.04 8.14 3.90
N ALA A 158 0.06 8.84 3.63
CA ALA A 158 0.80 9.54 4.68
C ALA A 158 0.21 10.94 4.90
N LEU A 159 -0.25 11.18 6.14
CA LEU A 159 -1.05 12.36 6.50
C LEU A 159 -0.25 13.50 7.15
N HIS A 160 1.07 13.37 7.31
CA HIS A 160 1.87 14.33 8.08
C HIS A 160 1.85 15.77 7.51
N GLY A 161 1.59 15.94 6.21
CA GLY A 161 1.34 17.23 5.56
C GLY A 161 -0.14 17.53 5.26
N ALA A 162 -1.05 16.58 5.47
CA ALA A 162 -2.45 16.62 5.01
C ALA A 162 -3.33 17.69 5.67
N GLY A 163 -2.84 18.40 6.70
CA GLY A 163 -3.48 19.60 7.23
C GLY A 163 -3.51 20.77 6.23
N SER A 164 -2.67 20.72 5.19
CA SER A 164 -2.64 21.67 4.08
C SER A 164 -3.23 21.06 2.81
N ASP A 165 -3.82 21.90 1.95
CA ASP A 165 -4.23 21.50 0.61
C ASP A 165 -3.05 20.95 -0.20
N ASN A 166 -3.31 19.91 -1.01
CA ASN A 166 -2.32 19.08 -1.70
C ASN A 166 -1.28 18.37 -0.80
N GLY A 167 -1.41 18.42 0.54
CA GLY A 167 -0.38 17.98 1.49
C GLY A 167 -0.39 16.50 1.89
N ALA A 168 -1.41 15.73 1.51
CA ALA A 168 -1.42 14.27 1.66
C ALA A 168 -0.49 13.60 0.64
N GLN A 169 0.20 12.54 1.05
CA GLN A 169 1.15 11.83 0.18
C GLN A 169 0.66 10.40 -0.04
N ILE A 170 0.32 10.07 -1.30
CA ILE A 170 -0.23 8.76 -1.65
C ILE A 170 0.85 7.88 -2.26
N TYR A 171 0.97 6.67 -1.73
CA TYR A 171 1.81 5.60 -2.25
C TYR A 171 0.86 4.48 -2.68
N PRO A 172 0.44 4.37 -3.97
CA PRO A 172 -0.54 3.41 -4.51
C PRO A 172 0.09 2.19 -5.25
N GLN A 173 -0.25 0.94 -4.90
CA GLN A 173 0.74 -0.16 -4.88
C GLN A 173 0.38 -1.58 -5.49
N CYS A 174 0.80 -1.90 -6.74
CA CYS A 174 0.53 -3.02 -7.70
C CYS A 174 1.14 -4.37 -7.26
N LEU A 175 0.40 -5.46 -7.43
CA LEU A 175 0.99 -6.74 -7.81
C LEU A 175 0.05 -7.58 -8.69
N ASN A 176 0.56 -8.19 -9.75
CA ASN A 176 -0.14 -9.21 -10.52
C ASN A 176 -0.38 -10.46 -9.64
N LEU A 177 -1.66 -10.79 -9.39
CA LEU A 177 -2.09 -11.97 -8.65
C LEU A 177 -2.79 -12.98 -9.56
N LYS A 178 -2.44 -14.25 -9.44
CA LYS A 178 -3.19 -15.38 -10.00
C LYS A 178 -3.91 -16.08 -8.84
N VAL A 179 -5.18 -15.73 -8.64
CA VAL A 179 -6.02 -16.29 -7.58
C VAL A 179 -6.54 -17.66 -8.00
N THR A 180 -6.39 -18.64 -7.12
CA THR A 180 -6.84 -20.03 -7.28
C THR A 180 -7.88 -20.40 -6.22
N GLY A 181 -8.67 -21.45 -6.46
CA GLY A 181 -9.70 -21.92 -5.51
C GLY A 181 -11.04 -22.18 -6.19
N SER A 182 -12.07 -22.45 -5.38
CA SER A 182 -13.44 -22.78 -5.80
C SER A 182 -14.44 -21.63 -5.66
N GLY A 183 -13.96 -20.41 -5.34
CA GLY A 183 -14.80 -19.22 -5.29
C GLY A 183 -15.45 -18.89 -6.64
N THR A 184 -16.58 -18.18 -6.60
CA THR A 184 -17.41 -17.88 -7.77
C THR A 184 -17.76 -16.39 -7.92
N VAL A 185 -17.56 -15.59 -6.86
CA VAL A 185 -17.93 -14.18 -6.82
C VAL A 185 -16.84 -13.34 -7.49
N ALA A 186 -17.21 -12.64 -8.57
CA ALA A 186 -16.33 -11.69 -9.25
C ALA A 186 -16.67 -10.24 -8.85
N PRO A 187 -15.70 -9.31 -8.79
CA PRO A 187 -15.99 -7.89 -8.63
C PRO A 187 -16.71 -7.33 -9.87
N THR A 188 -17.95 -6.87 -9.71
CA THR A 188 -18.82 -6.40 -10.82
C THR A 188 -18.83 -4.88 -11.01
N SER A 189 -18.52 -4.11 -9.96
CA SER A 189 -18.76 -2.65 -9.91
C SER A 189 -17.60 -1.85 -9.30
N GLY A 190 -16.35 -2.20 -9.68
CA GLY A 190 -15.17 -1.48 -9.20
C GLY A 190 -15.06 -0.04 -9.71
N VAL A 191 -14.44 0.83 -8.92
CA VAL A 191 -14.25 2.27 -9.21
C VAL A 191 -12.93 2.50 -9.96
N VAL A 192 -12.93 3.31 -11.01
CA VAL A 192 -11.70 3.67 -11.75
C VAL A 192 -10.73 4.43 -10.84
N GLY A 193 -9.42 4.22 -10.97
CA GLY A 193 -8.42 4.85 -10.08
C GLY A 193 -8.51 6.37 -10.02
N THR A 194 -8.79 7.00 -11.17
CA THR A 194 -9.02 8.45 -11.34
C THR A 194 -10.31 8.97 -10.70
N SER A 195 -11.00 8.14 -9.91
CA SER A 195 -12.19 8.50 -9.13
C SER A 195 -12.22 7.80 -7.77
N LEU A 196 -11.08 7.27 -7.30
CA LEU A 196 -10.95 6.76 -5.93
C LEU A 196 -11.07 7.90 -4.92
N TYR A 197 -10.37 9.01 -5.15
CA TYR A 197 -10.21 10.09 -4.19
C TYR A 197 -10.45 11.47 -4.80
N LYS A 198 -10.80 12.42 -3.95
CA LYS A 198 -10.86 13.85 -4.24
C LYS A 198 -9.89 14.57 -3.31
N ARG A 199 -9.29 15.65 -3.83
CA ARG A 199 -8.43 16.57 -3.08
C ARG A 199 -9.10 17.17 -1.82
N THR A 200 -10.43 17.17 -1.78
CA THR A 200 -11.26 17.67 -0.67
C THR A 200 -11.97 16.58 0.14
N ASP A 201 -11.64 15.29 -0.04
CA ASP A 201 -12.20 14.23 0.82
C ASP A 201 -11.70 14.40 2.27
N PRO A 202 -12.53 14.13 3.30
CA PRO A 202 -12.23 14.43 4.71
C PRO A 202 -11.13 13.56 5.34
N GLY A 203 -10.61 12.56 4.60
CA GLY A 203 -9.41 11.80 4.96
C GLY A 203 -8.18 12.14 4.11
N ILE A 204 -8.30 13.07 3.16
CA ILE A 204 -7.23 13.57 2.29
C ILE A 204 -6.82 14.98 2.72
N LEU A 205 -7.79 15.89 2.96
CA LEU A 205 -7.55 17.17 3.62
C LEU A 205 -7.88 17.01 5.10
N PHE A 206 -6.88 16.63 5.89
CA PHE A 206 -7.04 16.17 7.27
C PHE A 206 -5.86 16.57 8.16
N ASN A 207 -6.13 17.38 9.20
CA ASN A 207 -5.13 17.76 10.19
C ASN A 207 -5.09 16.77 11.37
N LEU A 208 -4.15 15.82 11.32
CA LEU A 208 -3.90 14.85 12.40
C LEU A 208 -3.40 15.46 13.72
N TYR A 209 -2.84 16.67 13.72
CA TYR A 209 -2.25 17.28 14.92
C TYR A 209 -3.30 17.83 15.90
N ASN A 210 -4.57 17.93 15.47
CA ASN A 210 -5.69 18.43 16.29
C ASN A 210 -6.30 17.36 17.24
N SER A 211 -5.55 16.30 17.60
CA SER A 211 -6.00 15.19 18.45
C SER A 211 -7.33 14.56 18.00
N PRO A 212 -7.42 14.01 16.78
CA PRO A 212 -8.66 13.52 16.19
C PRO A 212 -9.31 12.39 16.99
N SER A 213 -10.62 12.47 17.16
CA SER A 213 -11.47 11.41 17.75
C SER A 213 -11.84 10.30 16.75
N SER A 214 -11.68 10.56 15.45
CA SER A 214 -12.12 9.69 14.35
C SER A 214 -11.41 10.06 13.05
N TYR A 215 -11.29 9.11 12.11
CA TYR A 215 -10.74 9.34 10.77
C TYR A 215 -11.65 8.69 9.71
N THR A 216 -12.03 9.45 8.68
CA THR A 216 -12.83 8.94 7.56
C THR A 216 -11.89 8.41 6.49
N ILE A 217 -11.75 7.08 6.39
CA ILE A 217 -10.85 6.45 5.42
C ILE A 217 -11.32 6.79 3.98
N PRO A 218 -10.46 7.39 3.12
CA PRO A 218 -10.80 7.72 1.75
C PRO A 218 -11.19 6.53 0.88
N GLY A 219 -11.77 6.81 -0.29
CA GLY A 219 -12.08 5.79 -1.29
C GLY A 219 -13.47 5.17 -1.19
N PRO A 220 -13.79 4.20 -2.07
CA PRO A 220 -15.06 3.50 -2.05
C PRO A 220 -15.29 2.71 -0.76
N ALA A 221 -16.54 2.31 -0.53
CA ALA A 221 -16.90 1.39 0.53
C ALA A 221 -16.16 0.05 0.41
N LEU A 222 -16.00 -0.64 1.55
CA LEU A 222 -15.42 -1.98 1.62
C LEU A 222 -16.32 -2.99 0.88
N TRP A 223 -15.76 -3.71 -0.09
CA TRP A 223 -16.45 -4.74 -0.86
C TRP A 223 -16.34 -6.09 -0.14
N THR A 224 -17.43 -6.52 0.47
CA THR A 224 -17.49 -7.72 1.33
C THR A 224 -18.17 -8.93 0.68
N ALA A 225 -18.65 -8.80 -0.57
CA ALA A 225 -19.49 -9.81 -1.23
C ALA A 225 -18.80 -11.16 -1.50
N ALA A 226 -17.47 -11.22 -1.39
CA ALA A 226 -16.65 -12.41 -1.61
C ALA A 226 -16.00 -12.95 -0.33
N ASN A 227 -16.37 -12.43 0.85
CA ASN A 227 -15.75 -12.78 2.14
C ASN A 227 -16.14 -14.15 2.68
#